data_AF-A0A6J5FIA9-F1
#
_entry.id   AF-A0A6J5FIA9-F1
#
_cell.length_a   1.000
_cell.length_b   1.000
_cell.length_c   1.000
_cell.angle_alpha   90.00
_cell.angle_beta   90.00
_cell.angle_gamma   90.00
#
_symmetry.space_group_name_H-M   'P 1'
#
loop_
_entity.id
_entity.type
_entity.pdbx_description
1 polymer ?
#
loop_
_entity_poly.entity_id
_entity_poly.type
_entity_poly.pdbx_seq_one_letter_code
_entity_poly.pdbx_strand_id
1 'polypeptide(L)'
;MDLLLSKKLKDVKKLCRDKTINVSDFVNIVVACDAGILPWLHQISHRDFLPPHLDLTEDDRRAIATNGVGRLNPVALKAFGKITQTFEERRFLVGHMFYLPDHTRWTFFYFDQRDTNVAENHFKGGAHVHAQSHLMPGRTPTEVWREFHEGNPDMKGSYHVRWDDPKRRRGSAPTPGL
;
A
#
# COMPACT_ATOMS: atom_id res chain seq x y z
N MET A 1 9.26 1.02 18.36
CA MET A 1 9.31 0.47 16.98
C MET A 1 10.75 0.23 16.60
N ASP A 2 11.19 -1.00 16.87
CA ASP A 2 12.59 -1.42 16.77
C ASP A 2 13.14 -1.38 15.34
N LEU A 3 12.25 -1.35 14.33
CA LEU A 3 12.65 -1.28 12.93
C LEU A 3 13.34 0.05 12.61
N LEU A 4 12.78 1.18 13.04
CA LEU A 4 13.40 2.50 12.88
C LEU A 4 14.76 2.55 13.58
N LEU A 5 14.84 1.90 14.75
CA LEU A 5 16.02 1.93 15.62
C LEU A 5 17.11 0.92 15.22
N SER A 6 16.84 0.06 14.24
CA SER A 6 17.76 -1.00 13.82
C SER A 6 19.07 -0.45 13.30
N LYS A 7 20.17 -1.13 13.64
CA LYS A 7 21.55 -0.76 13.23
C LYS A 7 22.16 -1.75 12.24
N LYS A 8 21.56 -2.92 12.06
CA LYS A 8 22.08 -3.98 11.19
C LYS A 8 20.95 -4.55 10.35
N LEU A 9 21.24 -4.83 9.08
CA LEU A 9 20.28 -5.42 8.15
C LEU A 9 19.72 -6.77 8.64
N LYS A 10 20.53 -7.57 9.35
CA LYS A 10 20.06 -8.84 9.94
C LYS A 10 18.92 -8.63 10.94
N ASP A 11 18.95 -7.52 11.68
CA ASP A 11 17.95 -7.21 12.71
C ASP A 11 16.67 -6.73 12.03
N VAL A 12 16.78 -5.91 10.98
CA VAL A 12 15.64 -5.54 10.11
C VAL A 12 14.94 -6.79 9.57
N LYS A 13 15.69 -7.71 8.96
CA LYS A 13 15.13 -8.98 8.42
C LYS A 13 14.41 -9.78 9.50
N LYS A 14 15.02 -9.91 10.67
CA LYS A 14 14.44 -10.64 11.81
C LYS A 14 13.15 -9.97 12.29
N LEU A 15 13.18 -8.65 12.47
CA LEU A 15 12.02 -7.88 12.93
C LEU A 15 10.85 -7.97 11.94
N CYS A 16 11.10 -7.82 10.63
CA CYS A 16 10.05 -7.94 9.62
C CYS A 16 9.39 -9.33 9.63
N ARG A 17 10.17 -10.38 9.85
CA ARG A 17 9.67 -11.76 9.89
C ARG A 17 8.93 -12.11 11.18
N ASP A 18 9.46 -11.67 12.32
CA ASP A 18 9.06 -12.18 13.64
C ASP A 18 8.07 -11.25 14.36
N LYS A 19 7.97 -9.98 13.96
CA LYS A 19 7.10 -8.99 14.61
C LYS A 19 5.82 -8.75 13.81
N THR A 20 4.80 -8.36 14.56
CA THR A 20 3.55 -7.82 14.03
C THR A 20 3.47 -6.35 14.42
N ILE A 21 3.20 -5.48 13.45
CA ILE A 21 2.93 -4.07 13.69
C ILE A 21 1.44 -3.94 14.01
N ASN A 22 1.12 -3.46 15.21
CA ASN A 22 -0.24 -3.04 15.55
C ASN A 22 -0.50 -1.64 14.97
N VAL A 23 -1.67 -1.44 14.36
CA VAL A 23 -2.09 -0.12 13.84
C VAL A 23 -1.94 0.98 14.89
N SER A 24 -2.32 0.72 16.13
CA SER A 24 -2.31 1.73 17.19
C SER A 24 -0.88 2.18 17.49
N ASP A 25 0.07 1.24 17.55
CA ASP A 25 1.49 1.55 17.76
C ASP A 25 2.06 2.35 16.59
N PHE A 26 1.68 1.99 15.37
CA PHE A 26 2.12 2.71 14.17
C PHE A 26 1.61 4.15 14.15
N VAL A 27 0.32 4.36 14.46
CA VAL A 27 -0.29 5.68 14.57
C VAL A 27 0.35 6.50 15.69
N ASN A 28 0.61 5.91 16.84
CA ASN A 28 1.28 6.60 17.95
C ASN A 28 2.65 7.16 17.55
N ILE A 29 3.37 6.45 16.69
CA ILE A 29 4.69 6.89 16.21
C ILE A 29 4.56 8.03 15.22
N VAL A 30 3.60 7.95 14.30
CA VAL A 30 3.26 9.07 13.41
C VAL A 30 2.98 10.32 14.23
N VAL A 31 2.05 10.24 15.19
CA VAL A 31 1.69 11.34 16.07
C VAL A 31 2.90 11.87 16.87
N ALA A 32 3.75 10.98 17.38
CA ALA A 32 4.93 11.40 18.13
C ALA A 32 6.01 12.07 17.25
N CYS A 33 6.12 11.69 15.98
CA CYS A 33 7.00 12.37 15.01
C CYS A 33 6.45 13.75 14.66
N ASP A 34 5.15 13.83 14.34
CA ASP A 34 4.49 15.10 13.97
C ASP A 34 4.48 16.11 15.13
N ALA A 35 4.39 15.62 16.37
CA ALA A 35 4.50 16.44 17.57
C ALA A 35 5.94 16.83 17.94
N GLY A 36 6.95 16.37 17.19
CA GLY A 36 8.36 16.63 17.47
C GLY A 36 8.90 15.94 18.74
N ILE A 37 8.17 14.96 19.29
CA ILE A 37 8.60 14.19 20.47
C ILE A 37 9.73 13.23 20.09
N LEU A 38 9.65 12.66 18.89
CA LEU A 38 10.70 11.81 18.33
C LEU A 38 11.58 12.61 17.36
N PRO A 39 12.88 12.24 17.24
CA PRO A 39 13.80 12.93 16.34
C PRO A 39 13.56 12.61 14.85
N TRP A 40 12.57 11.77 14.55
CA TRP A 40 12.25 11.34 13.20
C TRP A 40 11.22 12.30 12.60
N LEU A 41 11.48 12.72 11.38
CA LEU A 41 10.48 13.35 10.53
C LEU A 41 9.60 12.27 9.92
N HIS A 42 8.31 12.58 9.79
CA HIS A 42 7.34 11.72 9.13
C HIS A 42 6.80 12.41 7.87
N GLN A 43 6.65 11.63 6.80
CA GLN A 43 5.97 12.06 5.58
C GLN A 43 5.03 10.96 5.11
N ILE A 44 3.83 11.35 4.70
CA ILE A 44 2.82 10.45 4.14
C ILE A 44 2.49 10.85 2.71
N SER A 45 2.23 9.84 1.87
CA SER A 45 1.70 10.04 0.52
C SER A 45 0.64 9.00 0.21
N HIS A 46 -0.32 9.38 -0.63
CA HIS A 46 -1.39 8.53 -1.11
C HIS A 46 -1.34 8.53 -2.62
N ARG A 47 -1.49 7.36 -3.23
CA ARG A 47 -1.45 7.21 -4.67
C ARG A 47 -2.53 6.25 -5.15
N ASP A 48 -3.37 6.74 -6.04
CA ASP A 48 -4.25 5.91 -6.85
C ASP A 48 -3.47 5.37 -8.04
N PHE A 49 -3.38 4.05 -8.15
CA PHE A 49 -2.81 3.37 -9.29
C PHE A 49 -3.92 2.68 -10.09
N LEU A 50 -4.08 3.12 -11.34
CA LEU A 50 -4.89 2.47 -12.37
C LEU A 50 -3.94 1.82 -13.38
N PRO A 51 -4.02 0.50 -13.62
CA PRO A 51 -3.26 -0.13 -14.69
C PRO A 51 -3.51 0.54 -16.05
N PRO A 52 -2.47 0.83 -16.86
CA PRO A 52 -2.63 1.60 -18.11
C PRO A 52 -3.64 1.01 -19.10
N HIS A 53 -3.81 -0.33 -19.10
CA HIS A 53 -4.72 -1.01 -20.01
C HIS A 53 -6.20 -0.84 -19.65
N LEU A 54 -6.51 -0.39 -18.43
CA LEU A 54 -7.86 -0.10 -17.94
C LEU A 54 -8.25 1.36 -18.11
N ASP A 55 -7.32 2.22 -18.52
CA ASP A 55 -7.66 3.59 -18.86
C ASP A 55 -8.61 3.62 -20.06
N LEU A 56 -9.66 4.44 -19.93
CA LEU A 56 -10.69 4.56 -20.94
C LEU A 56 -10.20 5.52 -22.02
N THR A 57 -10.01 4.98 -23.21
CA THR A 57 -9.70 5.79 -24.39
C THR A 57 -10.91 6.62 -24.80
N GLU A 58 -10.69 7.58 -25.70
CA GLU A 58 -11.80 8.36 -26.26
C GLU A 58 -12.80 7.47 -27.03
N ASP A 59 -12.33 6.39 -27.65
CA ASP A 59 -13.19 5.42 -28.32
C ASP A 59 -14.02 4.61 -27.33
N ASP A 60 -13.44 4.22 -26.18
CA ASP A 60 -14.19 3.54 -25.11
C ASP A 60 -15.31 4.44 -24.59
N ARG A 61 -15.01 5.72 -24.33
CA ARG A 61 -15.98 6.71 -23.86
C ARG A 61 -17.10 6.92 -24.87
N ARG A 62 -16.74 7.04 -26.15
CA ARG A 62 -17.71 7.18 -27.25
C ARG A 62 -18.60 5.95 -27.37
N ALA A 63 -18.03 4.75 -27.31
CA ALA A 63 -18.77 3.50 -27.43
C ALA A 63 -19.83 3.37 -26.33
N ILE A 64 -19.50 3.78 -25.09
CA ILE A 64 -20.46 3.83 -23.99
C ILE A 64 -21.53 4.90 -24.26
N ALA A 65 -21.13 6.11 -24.62
CA ALA A 65 -22.05 7.24 -24.83
C ALA A 65 -23.06 6.98 -25.97
N THR A 66 -22.63 6.32 -27.05
CA THR A 66 -23.47 6.06 -28.23
C THR A 66 -24.24 4.74 -28.16
N ASN A 67 -24.12 3.96 -27.07
CA ASN A 67 -24.80 2.67 -26.97
C ASN A 67 -26.34 2.80 -26.98
N GLY A 68 -26.88 3.90 -26.45
CA GLY A 68 -28.31 4.06 -26.22
C GLY A 68 -28.82 3.19 -25.06
N VAL A 69 -30.14 3.22 -24.85
CA VAL A 69 -30.81 2.47 -23.78
C VAL A 69 -31.04 1.02 -24.21
N GLY A 70 -30.63 0.07 -23.37
CA GLY A 70 -30.83 -1.36 -23.61
C GLY A 70 -29.54 -2.17 -23.46
N ARG A 71 -29.48 -3.33 -24.12
CA ARG A 71 -28.33 -4.22 -24.06
C ARG A 71 -27.09 -3.54 -24.64
N LEU A 72 -25.94 -3.73 -23.99
CA LEU A 72 -24.66 -3.24 -24.51
C LEU A 72 -24.30 -3.95 -25.82
N ASN A 73 -23.96 -3.16 -26.84
CA ASN A 73 -23.33 -3.68 -28.05
C ASN A 73 -21.91 -4.19 -27.73
N PRO A 74 -21.27 -5.01 -28.58
CA PRO A 74 -19.97 -5.61 -28.27
C PRO A 74 -18.86 -4.61 -27.93
N VAL A 75 -18.85 -3.42 -28.55
CA VAL A 75 -17.84 -2.39 -28.32
C VAL A 75 -18.08 -1.70 -26.97
N ALA A 76 -19.33 -1.34 -26.68
CA ALA A 76 -19.73 -0.79 -25.39
C ALA A 76 -19.52 -1.80 -24.25
N LEU A 77 -19.78 -3.09 -24.50
CA LEU A 77 -19.55 -4.17 -23.53
C LEU A 77 -18.06 -4.29 -23.19
N LYS A 78 -17.17 -4.21 -24.18
CA LYS A 78 -15.73 -4.23 -23.95
C LYS A 78 -15.26 -3.02 -23.13
N ALA A 79 -15.72 -1.83 -23.49
CA ALA A 79 -15.42 -0.60 -22.75
C ALA A 79 -15.95 -0.67 -21.30
N PHE A 80 -17.17 -1.18 -21.11
CA PHE A 80 -17.74 -1.41 -19.78
C PHE A 80 -16.96 -2.47 -18.98
N GLY A 81 -16.42 -3.49 -19.65
CA GLY A 81 -15.54 -4.49 -19.03
C GLY A 81 -14.30 -3.88 -18.39
N LYS A 82 -13.71 -2.83 -18.98
CA LYS A 82 -12.60 -2.09 -18.35
C LYS A 82 -13.04 -1.38 -17.06
N ILE A 83 -14.25 -0.82 -17.05
CA ILE A 83 -14.83 -0.18 -15.85
C ILE A 83 -15.00 -1.21 -14.74
N THR A 84 -15.54 -2.39 -15.04
CA THR A 84 -15.69 -3.44 -14.04
C THR A 84 -14.34 -3.93 -13.52
N GLN A 85 -13.36 -4.15 -14.41
CA GLN A 85 -11.99 -4.54 -14.04
C GLN A 85 -11.27 -3.48 -13.21
N THR A 86 -11.61 -2.20 -13.38
CA THR A 86 -11.04 -1.13 -12.54
C THR A 86 -11.32 -1.35 -11.05
N PHE A 87 -12.50 -1.86 -10.68
CA PHE A 87 -12.79 -2.18 -9.27
C PHE A 87 -11.95 -3.34 -8.74
N GLU A 88 -11.55 -4.26 -9.61
CA GLU A 88 -10.76 -5.43 -9.28
C GLU A 88 -9.25 -5.19 -9.30
N GLU A 89 -8.76 -4.20 -10.05
CA GLU A 89 -7.32 -3.99 -10.27
C GLU A 89 -6.79 -2.63 -9.80
N ARG A 90 -7.65 -1.63 -9.57
CA ARG A 90 -7.22 -0.36 -8.98
C ARG A 90 -6.63 -0.59 -7.59
N ARG A 91 -5.52 0.09 -7.32
CA ARG A 91 -4.83 0.02 -6.02
C ARG A 91 -4.79 1.42 -5.41
N PHE A 92 -5.17 1.51 -4.14
CA PHE A 92 -5.03 2.71 -3.33
C PHE A 92 -3.84 2.52 -2.41
N LEU A 93 -2.69 3.03 -2.84
CA LEU A 93 -1.42 2.89 -2.15
C LEU A 93 -1.29 3.98 -1.08
N VAL A 94 -0.76 3.61 0.08
CA VAL A 94 -0.38 4.52 1.14
C VAL A 94 1.09 4.30 1.46
N GLY A 95 1.87 5.38 1.52
CA GLY A 95 3.30 5.36 1.80
C GLY A 95 3.63 6.24 3.00
N HIS A 96 4.33 5.71 3.99
CA HIS A 96 4.83 6.42 5.16
C HIS A 96 6.36 6.36 5.18
N MET A 97 7.02 7.51 5.06
CA MET A 97 8.46 7.65 5.26
C MET A 97 8.75 8.19 6.64
N PHE A 98 9.63 7.53 7.38
CA PHE A 98 10.23 8.01 8.61
C PHE A 98 11.72 8.21 8.38
N TYR A 99 12.25 9.40 8.66
CA TYR A 99 13.66 9.71 8.36
C TYR A 99 14.26 10.71 9.34
N LEU A 100 15.58 10.67 9.52
CA LEU A 100 16.30 11.74 10.21
C LEU A 100 16.52 12.92 9.26
N PRO A 101 16.67 14.17 9.75
CA PRO A 101 16.85 15.35 8.90
C PRO A 101 18.04 15.28 7.94
N ASP A 102 19.08 14.51 8.28
CA ASP A 102 20.27 14.30 7.45
C ASP A 102 20.14 13.12 6.47
N HIS A 103 18.98 12.45 6.45
CA HIS A 103 18.65 11.28 5.64
C HIS A 103 19.56 10.05 5.86
N THR A 104 20.43 10.07 6.88
CA THR A 104 21.35 8.95 7.17
C THR A 104 20.61 7.69 7.59
N ARG A 105 19.41 7.88 8.16
CA ARG A 105 18.52 6.81 8.56
C ARG A 105 17.12 7.10 8.07
N TRP A 106 16.54 6.09 7.45
CA TRP A 106 15.17 6.12 6.98
C TRP A 106 14.56 4.73 7.03
N THR A 107 13.23 4.70 7.12
CA THR A 107 12.41 3.51 6.94
C THR A 107 11.13 3.92 6.23
N PHE A 108 10.79 3.21 5.18
CA PHE A 108 9.60 3.43 4.38
C PHE A 108 8.65 2.26 4.56
N PHE A 109 7.39 2.55 4.86
CA PHE A 109 6.30 1.59 4.87
C PHE A 109 5.36 1.91 3.73
N TYR A 110 4.95 0.89 2.98
CA TYR A 110 3.85 1.05 2.04
C TYR A 110 2.93 -0.16 2.06
N PHE A 111 1.68 0.08 1.70
CA PHE A 111 0.64 -0.93 1.60
C PHE A 111 -0.51 -0.38 0.78
N ASP A 112 -1.37 -1.27 0.30
CA ASP A 112 -2.65 -0.91 -0.28
C ASP A 112 -3.84 -1.43 0.54
N GLN A 113 -5.05 -1.21 0.01
CA GLN A 113 -6.29 -1.64 0.66
C GLN A 113 -6.39 -3.16 0.86
N ARG A 114 -5.71 -3.94 0.00
CA ARG A 114 -5.74 -5.41 -0.05
C ARG A 114 -4.69 -6.00 0.89
N ASP A 115 -3.51 -5.39 0.97
CA ASP A 115 -2.42 -5.84 1.83
C ASP A 115 -2.84 -5.89 3.30
N THR A 116 -3.66 -4.93 3.72
CA THR A 116 -4.17 -4.81 5.09
C THR A 116 -5.50 -5.56 5.31
N ASN A 117 -6.05 -6.22 4.29
CA ASN A 117 -7.27 -7.01 4.42
C ASN A 117 -6.98 -8.37 5.06
N VAL A 118 -7.93 -8.84 5.87
CA VAL A 118 -7.87 -10.16 6.53
C VAL A 118 -8.32 -11.27 5.58
N ALA A 119 -9.24 -10.97 4.67
CA ALA A 119 -9.74 -11.89 3.65
C ALA A 119 -8.97 -11.72 2.32
N GLU A 120 -8.84 -12.81 1.57
CA GLU A 120 -8.28 -12.84 0.20
C GLU A 120 -6.89 -12.18 0.07
N ASN A 121 -6.08 -12.29 1.13
CA ASN A 121 -4.75 -11.72 1.13
C ASN A 121 -3.80 -12.55 0.25
N HIS A 122 -3.08 -11.87 -0.64
CA HIS A 122 -2.13 -12.52 -1.54
C HIS A 122 -0.90 -13.07 -0.79
N PHE A 123 -0.59 -12.53 0.39
CA PHE A 123 0.47 -13.04 1.25
C PHE A 123 -0.04 -14.14 2.19
N LYS A 124 0.63 -15.29 2.18
CA LYS A 124 0.29 -16.44 3.03
C LYS A 124 0.28 -16.12 4.53
N GLY A 125 1.02 -15.08 4.97
CA GLY A 125 1.03 -14.63 6.36
C GLY A 125 -0.18 -13.77 6.77
N GLY A 126 -1.11 -13.49 5.84
CA GLY A 126 -2.28 -12.65 6.06
C GLY A 126 -1.99 -11.16 5.88
N ALA A 127 -2.76 -10.33 6.59
CA ALA A 127 -2.60 -8.88 6.58
C ALA A 127 -1.15 -8.46 6.86
N HIS A 128 -0.62 -7.58 6.04
CA HIS A 128 0.77 -7.15 6.10
C HIS A 128 0.95 -5.74 5.53
N VAL A 129 2.14 -5.19 5.76
CA VAL A 129 2.66 -4.00 5.10
C VAL A 129 4.05 -4.29 4.57
N HIS A 130 4.49 -3.55 3.57
CA HIS A 130 5.83 -3.64 3.04
C HIS A 130 6.74 -2.63 3.73
N ALA A 131 7.97 -3.04 4.06
CA ALA A 131 8.97 -2.18 4.68
C ALA A 131 10.28 -2.16 3.88
N GLN A 132 10.83 -0.98 3.69
CA GLN A 132 12.19 -0.72 3.17
C GLN A 132 12.97 0.13 4.18
N SER A 133 14.30 0.03 4.22
CA SER A 133 15.12 0.74 5.20
C SER A 133 16.49 1.12 4.63
N HIS A 134 17.11 2.16 5.19
CA HIS A 134 18.49 2.59 4.90
C HIS A 134 19.54 1.48 4.99
N LEU A 135 19.26 0.41 5.75
CA LEU A 135 20.13 -0.76 5.88
C LEU A 135 20.06 -1.72 4.67
N MET A 136 19.09 -1.52 3.77
CA MET A 136 18.96 -2.31 2.55
C MET A 136 19.81 -1.67 1.45
N PRO A 137 20.64 -2.45 0.74
CA PRO A 137 21.61 -1.90 -0.20
C PRO A 137 20.95 -1.30 -1.44
N GLY A 138 21.61 -0.30 -2.02
CA GLY A 138 21.31 0.21 -3.36
C GLY A 138 20.11 1.14 -3.47
N ARG A 139 19.59 1.67 -2.35
CA ARG A 139 18.47 2.62 -2.36
C ARG A 139 18.67 3.77 -1.40
N THR A 140 18.27 4.96 -1.84
CA THR A 140 18.16 6.18 -1.05
C THR A 140 16.70 6.46 -0.68
N PRO A 141 16.40 7.26 0.36
CA PRO A 141 15.01 7.57 0.69
C PRO A 141 14.31 8.31 -0.46
N THR A 142 15.04 9.17 -1.17
CA THR A 142 14.54 9.91 -2.34
C THR A 142 14.16 8.99 -3.49
N GLU A 143 14.97 7.98 -3.80
CA GLU A 143 14.66 7.02 -4.87
C GLU A 143 13.45 6.17 -4.53
N VAL A 144 13.34 5.71 -3.28
CA VAL A 144 12.18 4.95 -2.79
C VAL A 144 10.93 5.82 -2.85
N TRP A 145 11.03 7.07 -2.40
CA TRP A 145 9.92 8.01 -2.45
C TRP A 145 9.47 8.26 -3.89
N ARG A 146 10.40 8.48 -4.82
CA ARG A 146 10.11 8.68 -6.24
C ARG A 146 9.45 7.45 -6.88
N GLU A 147 9.99 6.24 -6.65
CA GLU A 147 9.38 5.01 -7.17
C GLU A 147 7.96 4.82 -6.63
N PHE A 148 7.69 5.15 -5.36
CA PHE A 148 6.33 5.08 -4.83
C PHE A 148 5.37 6.01 -5.59
N HIS A 149 5.81 7.20 -6.00
CA HIS A 149 4.97 8.17 -6.72
C HIS A 149 4.79 7.82 -8.21
N GLU A 150 5.84 7.35 -8.86
CA GLU A 150 5.91 7.27 -10.33
C GLU A 150 5.94 5.82 -10.85
N GLY A 151 6.41 4.89 -10.03
CA GLY A 151 6.77 3.54 -10.44
C GLY A 151 5.62 2.53 -10.40
N ASN A 152 5.98 1.25 -10.42
CA ASN A 152 5.02 0.15 -10.24
C ASN A 152 4.54 0.11 -8.78
N PRO A 153 3.26 -0.20 -8.51
CA PRO A 153 2.78 -0.40 -7.13
C PRO A 153 3.54 -1.50 -6.37
N ASP A 154 4.09 -2.49 -7.07
CA ASP A 154 4.93 -3.56 -6.50
C ASP A 154 6.40 -3.16 -6.50
N MET A 155 6.79 -2.39 -5.48
CA MET A 155 8.17 -1.93 -5.32
C MET A 155 9.11 -3.11 -4.98
N LYS A 156 10.27 -3.16 -5.64
CA LYS A 156 11.27 -4.21 -5.39
C LYS A 156 12.04 -3.97 -4.08
N GLY A 157 12.47 -5.07 -3.46
CA GLY A 157 13.40 -5.02 -2.33
C GLY A 157 12.75 -4.74 -0.97
N SER A 158 11.43 -4.86 -0.86
CA SER A 158 10.72 -4.72 0.42
C SER A 158 10.63 -6.04 1.19
N TYR A 159 10.49 -5.94 2.51
CA TYR A 159 10.08 -7.06 3.36
C TYR A 159 8.64 -6.92 3.79
N HIS A 160 7.89 -8.01 3.75
CA HIS A 160 6.58 -8.08 4.38
C HIS A 160 6.74 -8.06 5.91
N VAL A 161 5.93 -7.23 6.56
CA VAL A 161 5.78 -7.18 8.02
C VAL A 161 4.33 -7.43 8.35
N ARG A 162 4.03 -8.36 9.26
CA ARG A 162 2.65 -8.66 9.64
C ARG A 162 1.97 -7.42 10.19
N TRP A 163 0.71 -7.24 9.82
CA TRP A 163 -0.11 -6.10 10.19
C TRP A 163 -1.30 -6.55 11.03
N ASP A 164 -1.52 -5.90 12.16
CA ASP A 164 -2.67 -6.12 13.02
C ASP A 164 -3.53 -4.87 13.14
N ASP A 165 -4.70 -4.94 12.51
CA ASP A 165 -5.81 -4.02 12.71
C ASP A 165 -6.98 -4.72 13.42
N PRO A 166 -7.16 -4.49 14.73
CA PRO A 166 -8.27 -5.07 15.48
C PRO A 166 -9.66 -4.71 14.95
N LYS A 167 -9.81 -3.58 14.24
CA LYS A 167 -11.10 -3.19 13.64
C LYS A 167 -11.44 -4.07 12.45
N ARG A 168 -10.44 -4.42 11.64
CA ARG A 168 -10.62 -5.30 10.47
C ARG A 168 -10.83 -6.77 10.85
N ARG A 169 -10.33 -7.21 12.01
CA ARG A 169 -10.62 -8.54 12.56
C ARG A 169 -12.09 -8.75 12.95
N ARG A 170 -12.79 -7.68 13.38
CA ARG A 170 -14.19 -7.78 13.84
C ARG A 170 -15.20 -7.78 12.69
N GLY A 171 -14.86 -7.17 11.55
CA GLY A 171 -15.72 -7.14 10.35
C GLY A 171 -15.76 -8.44 9.56
N SER A 172 -14.88 -9.39 9.86
CA SER A 172 -14.81 -10.71 9.21
C SER A 172 -15.54 -11.82 9.98
N ALA A 173 -16.25 -11.51 11.07
CA ALA A 173 -17.16 -12.47 11.68
C ALA A 173 -18.34 -12.67 10.73
N PRO A 174 -18.68 -13.91 10.33
CA PRO A 174 -19.87 -14.15 9.54
C PRO A 174 -21.07 -13.65 10.34
N THR A 175 -21.87 -12.77 9.74
CA THR A 175 -23.22 -12.50 10.22
C THR A 175 -23.93 -13.86 10.32
N PRO A 176 -24.43 -14.28 11.48
CA PRO A 176 -25.29 -15.46 11.54
C PRO A 176 -26.44 -15.21 10.57
N GLY A 177 -26.64 -16.13 9.64
CA GLY A 177 -27.65 -15.99 8.59
C GLY A 177 -29.02 -15.64 9.18
N LEU A 178 -29.68 -14.66 8.56
CA LEU A 178 -31.12 -14.47 8.63
C LEU A 178 -31.80 -15.39 7.63
#